data_AF-A0A2J6IZ21-F1
#
_entry.id   AF-A0A2J6IZ21-F1
#
_cell.length_a   1.000
_cell.length_b   1.000
_cell.length_c   1.000
_cell.angle_alpha   90.00
_cell.angle_beta   90.00
_cell.angle_gamma   90.00
#
_symmetry.space_group_name_H-M   'P 1'
#
loop_
_entity.id
_entity.type
_entity.pdbx_description
1 polymer ?
#
loop_
_entity_poly.entity_id
_entity_poly.type
_entity_poly.pdbx_seq_one_letter_code
_entity_poly.pdbx_strand_id
1 'polypeptide(L)'
;MKKILTAAYLAAALLLLGACARQNNHISLDELNCVEVGLEEETSFCWAYTYVEYGNYYENEVYLLKGGRRQEVAGMGDGSEINTMLVSPSKMYAALEENGGEGHPYLAIITLAELRQGRKPRYMAGYDPYPGSLWEMRWQGDKLLFNTDKELSVDNVASGEIRTYSITYSLDAATGELAQVGEPVLLE
;
A
#
# COMPACT_ATOMS: atom_id res chain seq x y z
N MET A 1 40.45 -23.93 34.82
CA MET A 1 40.68 -22.88 33.79
C MET A 1 39.93 -23.23 32.50
N LYS A 2 38.62 -22.99 32.40
CA LYS A 2 37.82 -23.19 31.17
C LYS A 2 36.50 -22.38 31.20
N LYS A 3 36.57 -21.04 31.30
CA LYS A 3 35.37 -20.17 31.31
C LYS A 3 35.48 -18.85 30.54
N ILE A 4 36.49 -18.67 29.69
CA ILE A 4 36.72 -17.39 28.98
C ILE A 4 36.41 -17.48 27.46
N LEU A 5 36.25 -18.67 26.89
CA LEU A 5 36.09 -18.85 25.45
C LEU A 5 34.66 -18.66 24.90
N THR A 6 33.63 -18.57 25.76
CA THR A 6 32.23 -18.48 25.30
C THR A 6 31.75 -17.06 24.98
N ALA A 7 32.33 -16.03 25.60
CA ALA A 7 31.90 -14.65 25.39
C ALA A 7 32.35 -14.06 24.04
N ALA A 8 33.51 -14.49 23.52
CA ALA A 8 34.04 -14.01 22.25
C ALA A 8 33.22 -14.50 21.04
N TYR A 9 32.65 -15.71 21.10
CA TYR A 9 31.80 -16.25 20.03
C TYR A 9 30.41 -15.60 19.99
N LEU A 10 29.85 -15.18 21.13
CA LEU A 10 28.56 -14.48 21.16
C LEU A 10 28.66 -13.06 20.59
N ALA A 11 29.76 -12.35 20.85
CA ALA A 11 30.00 -11.01 20.32
C ALA A 11 30.26 -11.03 18.80
N ALA A 12 30.98 -12.04 18.29
CA ALA A 12 31.19 -12.21 16.85
C ALA A 12 29.89 -12.60 16.11
N ALA A 13 29.01 -13.39 16.73
CA ALA A 13 27.70 -13.71 16.15
C ALA A 13 26.75 -12.51 16.11
N LEU A 14 26.79 -11.63 17.12
CA LEU A 14 26.02 -10.37 17.13
C LEU A 14 26.56 -9.34 16.11
N LEU A 15 27.87 -9.32 15.84
CA LEU A 15 28.47 -8.48 14.80
C LEU A 15 28.21 -9.00 13.37
N LEU A 16 28.04 -10.31 13.19
CA LEU A 16 27.70 -10.90 11.89
C LEU A 16 26.19 -10.86 11.58
N LEU A 17 25.32 -10.87 12.59
CA LEU A 17 23.87 -10.66 12.42
C LEU A 17 23.49 -9.19 12.19
N GLY A 18 24.36 -8.24 12.55
CA GLY A 18 24.19 -6.82 12.26
C GLY A 18 24.71 -6.37 10.89
N ALA A 19 25.28 -7.29 10.09
CA ALA A 19 25.95 -6.99 8.83
C ALA A 19 25.13 -7.33 7.57
N CYS A 20 23.87 -7.73 7.72
CA CYS A 20 22.86 -7.39 6.71
C CYS A 20 22.46 -5.92 6.92
N ALA A 21 23.46 -5.03 6.85
CA ALA A 21 23.18 -3.63 6.62
C ALA A 21 22.45 -3.59 5.29
N ARG A 22 21.13 -3.34 5.31
CA ARG A 22 20.43 -2.78 4.15
C ARG A 22 21.39 -1.73 3.61
N GLN A 23 21.90 -1.92 2.39
CA GLN A 23 22.56 -0.81 1.72
C GLN A 23 21.52 0.30 1.75
N ASN A 24 21.73 1.30 2.60
CA ASN A 24 20.92 2.50 2.66
C ASN A 24 21.18 3.23 1.34
N ASN A 25 20.58 2.72 0.26
CA ASN A 25 20.38 3.46 -0.95
C ASN A 25 19.54 4.64 -0.51
N HIS A 26 20.20 5.77 -0.29
CA HIS A 26 19.54 7.01 0.09
C HIS A 26 18.65 7.40 -1.10
N ILE A 27 17.36 6.99 -1.06
CA ILE A 27 16.36 7.44 -2.03
C ILE A 27 16.24 8.95 -1.90
N SER A 28 16.50 9.65 -3.01
CA SER A 28 16.35 11.11 -3.07
C SER A 28 14.89 11.50 -2.84
N LEU A 29 14.64 12.69 -2.31
CA LEU A 29 13.26 13.20 -2.17
C LEU A 29 12.58 13.32 -3.54
N ASP A 30 13.34 13.56 -4.61
CA ASP A 30 12.82 13.70 -5.97
C ASP A 30 12.34 12.36 -6.58
N GLU A 31 12.70 11.24 -5.96
CA GLU A 31 12.32 9.88 -6.39
C GLU A 31 11.08 9.37 -5.63
N LEU A 32 10.56 10.17 -4.69
CA LEU A 32 9.39 9.82 -3.91
C LEU A 32 8.11 10.19 -4.66
N ASN A 33 7.18 9.25 -4.75
CA ASN A 33 5.78 9.56 -5.06
C ASN A 33 5.14 10.11 -3.79
N CYS A 34 4.60 11.33 -3.83
CA CYS A 34 4.06 12.01 -2.64
C CYS A 34 2.63 12.48 -2.85
N VAL A 35 1.79 12.32 -1.83
CA VAL A 35 0.43 12.85 -1.77
C VAL A 35 0.20 13.59 -0.46
N GLU A 36 -0.50 14.72 -0.53
CA GLU A 36 -0.81 15.51 0.67
C GLU A 36 -1.87 14.81 1.51
N VAL A 37 -1.58 14.57 2.79
CA VAL A 37 -2.48 13.91 3.76
C VAL A 37 -2.82 14.79 4.96
N GLY A 38 -2.23 15.98 5.09
CA GLY A 38 -2.43 16.91 6.21
C GLY A 38 -3.73 17.72 6.14
N LEU A 39 -4.30 18.06 7.30
CA LEU A 39 -5.40 19.04 7.41
C LEU A 39 -4.89 20.45 7.71
N GLU A 40 -3.79 20.58 8.46
CA GLU A 40 -3.31 21.87 9.00
C GLU A 40 -1.80 22.07 8.79
N GLU A 41 -1.00 21.01 8.86
CA GLU A 41 0.43 21.02 8.53
C GLU A 41 0.64 20.49 7.10
N GLU A 42 1.66 20.99 6.40
CA GLU A 42 2.21 20.40 5.16
C GLU A 42 2.75 18.99 5.48
N THR A 43 1.82 18.04 5.52
CA THR A 43 2.08 16.63 5.77
C THR A 43 1.79 15.88 4.48
N SER A 44 2.84 15.28 3.92
CA SER A 44 2.73 14.43 2.74
C SER A 44 3.04 12.99 3.12
N PHE A 45 2.25 12.07 2.61
CA PHE A 45 2.60 10.67 2.57
C PHE A 45 3.40 10.40 1.31
N CYS A 46 4.53 9.73 1.43
CA CYS A 46 5.42 9.48 0.32
C CYS A 46 5.89 8.03 0.30
N TRP A 47 6.05 7.45 -0.88
CA TRP A 47 6.58 6.11 -1.07
C TRP A 47 7.54 6.06 -2.24
N ALA A 48 8.48 5.12 -2.18
CA ALA A 48 9.34 4.79 -3.30
C ALA A 48 9.60 3.29 -3.41
N TYR A 49 9.76 2.86 -4.64
CA TYR A 49 10.04 1.49 -5.00
C TYR A 49 11.50 1.17 -4.72
N THR A 50 11.73 0.11 -3.95
CA THR A 50 13.06 -0.45 -3.74
C THR A 50 13.10 -1.89 -4.22
N TYR A 51 14.01 -2.16 -5.15
CA TYR A 51 14.28 -3.53 -5.60
C TYR A 51 15.18 -4.22 -4.58
N VAL A 52 14.68 -5.32 -3.99
CA VAL A 52 15.47 -6.13 -3.07
C VAL A 52 16.08 -7.29 -3.83
N GLU A 53 17.34 -7.13 -4.22
CA GLU A 53 18.08 -8.06 -5.10
C GLU A 53 18.14 -9.50 -4.57
N TYR A 54 18.16 -9.70 -3.25
CA TYR A 54 18.27 -11.02 -2.63
C TYR A 54 16.95 -11.79 -2.50
N GLY A 55 15.82 -11.18 -2.87
CA GLY A 55 14.49 -11.79 -2.75
C GLY A 55 13.73 -11.93 -4.07
N ASN A 56 14.18 -11.28 -5.15
CA ASN A 56 13.39 -11.09 -6.39
C ASN A 56 11.97 -10.52 -6.11
N TYR A 57 11.85 -9.63 -5.13
CA TYR A 57 10.60 -8.92 -4.85
C TYR A 57 10.87 -7.44 -4.59
N TYR A 58 9.82 -6.63 -4.70
CA TYR A 58 9.86 -5.19 -4.48
C TYR A 58 9.34 -4.88 -3.08
N GLU A 59 10.02 -3.99 -2.35
CA GLU A 59 9.54 -3.40 -1.10
C GLU A 59 9.26 -1.91 -1.34
N ASN A 60 8.25 -1.38 -0.65
CA ASN A 60 8.08 0.06 -0.56
C ASN A 60 8.80 0.58 0.68
N GLU A 61 9.64 1.58 0.48
CA GLU A 61 10.02 2.46 1.57
C GLU A 61 8.96 3.56 1.70
N VAL A 62 8.35 3.63 2.88
CA VAL A 62 7.20 4.49 3.13
C VAL A 62 7.51 5.54 4.18
N TYR A 63 7.18 6.78 3.85
CA TYR A 63 7.54 7.95 4.62
C TYR A 63 6.36 8.89 4.82
N LEU A 64 6.35 9.54 5.98
CA LEU A 64 5.59 10.75 6.23
C LEU A 64 6.57 11.93 6.22
N LEU A 65 6.35 12.89 5.33
CA LEU A 65 7.07 14.16 5.30
C LEU A 65 6.27 15.19 6.07
N LYS A 66 6.85 15.76 7.13
CA LYS A 66 6.23 16.83 7.95
C LYS A 66 7.17 18.01 8.05
N GLY A 67 6.80 19.15 7.48
CA GLY A 67 7.65 20.35 7.51
C GLY A 67 9.09 20.07 7.03
N GLY A 68 9.22 19.27 5.96
CA GLY A 68 10.51 18.86 5.38
C GLY A 68 11.26 17.74 6.12
N ARG A 69 10.72 17.19 7.22
CA ARG A 69 11.33 16.08 7.95
C ARG A 69 10.71 14.75 7.55
N ARG A 70 11.57 13.76 7.26
CA ARG A 70 11.20 12.38 6.96
C ARG A 70 10.97 11.58 8.24
N GLN A 71 9.82 10.90 8.33
CA GLN A 71 9.49 9.92 9.37
C GLN A 71 9.08 8.63 8.68
N GLU A 72 9.72 7.50 9.00
CA GLU A 72 9.32 6.19 8.48
C GLU A 72 7.94 5.79 9.04
N VAL A 73 7.10 5.20 8.19
CA VAL A 73 5.79 4.66 8.60
C VAL A 73 5.93 3.17 8.83
N ALA A 74 5.77 2.74 10.08
CA ALA A 74 5.93 1.33 10.42
C ALA A 74 4.89 0.43 9.74
N GLY A 75 5.34 -0.70 9.18
CA GLY A 75 4.49 -1.83 8.79
C GLY A 75 3.60 -1.61 7.56
N MET A 76 3.96 -0.66 6.69
CA MET A 76 3.43 -0.53 5.33
C MET A 76 4.52 -0.90 4.32
N GLY A 77 4.13 -1.60 3.24
CA GLY A 77 5.05 -2.02 2.17
C GLY A 77 5.68 -3.40 2.37
N ASP A 78 5.35 -4.12 3.45
CA ASP A 78 5.82 -5.49 3.67
C ASP A 78 5.14 -6.43 2.65
N GLY A 79 5.85 -6.73 1.55
CA GLY A 79 5.41 -7.69 0.52
C GLY A 79 4.35 -7.17 -0.44
N SER A 80 4.08 -5.87 -0.48
CA SER A 80 3.13 -5.25 -1.42
C SER A 80 3.68 -3.96 -2.02
N GLU A 81 3.40 -3.77 -3.31
CA GLU A 81 3.83 -2.60 -4.07
C GLU A 81 2.73 -1.52 -4.07
N ILE A 82 2.92 -0.32 -3.50
CA ILE A 82 1.93 0.76 -3.65
C ILE A 82 2.07 1.38 -5.04
N ASN A 83 1.17 1.06 -5.97
CA ASN A 83 1.15 1.65 -7.33
C ASN A 83 0.61 3.08 -7.30
N THR A 84 -0.46 3.29 -6.54
CA THR A 84 -1.17 4.57 -6.47
C THR A 84 -1.81 4.76 -5.11
N MET A 85 -1.85 6.02 -4.67
CA MET A 85 -2.63 6.45 -3.52
C MET A 85 -3.50 7.65 -3.89
N LEU A 86 -4.77 7.59 -3.52
CA LEU A 86 -5.72 8.70 -3.68
C LEU A 86 -6.29 9.10 -2.33
N VAL A 87 -6.17 10.37 -1.96
CA VAL A 87 -6.71 10.92 -0.71
C VAL A 87 -8.14 11.41 -0.94
N SER A 88 -9.04 11.01 -0.04
CA SER A 88 -10.44 11.48 -0.06
C SER A 88 -10.53 13.00 0.15
N PRO A 89 -11.58 13.67 -0.37
CA PRO A 89 -11.79 15.11 -0.17
C PRO A 89 -11.89 15.53 1.31
N SER A 90 -12.45 14.70 2.18
CA SER A 90 -12.46 14.94 3.64
C SER A 90 -11.07 14.82 4.28
N LYS A 91 -10.11 14.27 3.54
CA LYS A 91 -8.82 13.79 4.00
C LYS A 91 -8.94 12.82 5.17
N MET A 92 -10.05 12.11 5.36
CA MET A 92 -10.16 11.12 6.44
C MET A 92 -9.67 9.73 6.01
N TYR A 93 -9.77 9.46 4.71
CA TYR A 93 -9.48 8.17 4.09
C TYR A 93 -8.50 8.32 2.92
N ALA A 94 -7.85 7.21 2.58
CA ALA A 94 -7.16 7.06 1.31
C ALA A 94 -7.43 5.68 0.72
N ALA A 95 -7.41 5.63 -0.61
CA ALA A 95 -7.45 4.42 -1.39
C ALA A 95 -6.03 4.11 -1.86
N LEU A 96 -5.61 2.87 -1.68
CA LEU A 96 -4.33 2.35 -2.15
C LEU A 96 -4.62 1.31 -3.22
N GLU A 97 -3.98 1.44 -4.36
CA GLU A 97 -3.77 0.32 -5.27
C GLU A 97 -2.44 -0.30 -4.90
N GLU A 98 -2.49 -1.49 -4.32
CA GLU A 98 -1.36 -2.31 -3.97
C GLU A 98 -1.20 -3.42 -5.03
N ASN A 99 0.04 -3.80 -5.33
CA ASN A 99 0.36 -4.95 -6.16
C ASN A 99 0.85 -6.08 -5.24
N GLY A 100 0.06 -7.15 -5.12
CA GLY A 100 0.33 -8.29 -4.25
C GLY A 100 1.34 -9.27 -4.84
N GLY A 101 2.48 -8.82 -5.37
CA GLY A 101 3.38 -9.67 -6.14
C GLY A 101 2.72 -10.24 -7.41
N GLU A 102 3.53 -10.73 -8.36
CA GLU A 102 3.07 -11.28 -9.66
C GLU A 102 2.15 -10.37 -10.51
N GLY A 103 1.93 -9.10 -10.13
CA GLY A 103 1.03 -8.20 -10.86
C GLY A 103 -0.43 -8.23 -10.38
N HIS A 104 -0.71 -8.78 -9.19
CA HIS A 104 -2.07 -8.87 -8.65
C HIS A 104 -2.56 -7.52 -8.11
N PRO A 105 -3.55 -6.87 -8.77
CA PRO A 105 -4.10 -5.63 -8.26
C PRO A 105 -4.89 -5.90 -6.98
N TYR A 106 -4.64 -5.10 -5.95
CA TYR A 106 -5.35 -5.13 -4.68
C TYR A 106 -5.76 -3.71 -4.30
N LEU A 107 -7.06 -3.49 -4.09
CA LEU A 107 -7.57 -2.21 -3.61
C LEU A 107 -7.70 -2.25 -2.09
N ALA A 108 -7.08 -1.31 -1.40
CA ALA A 108 -7.25 -1.10 0.03
C ALA A 108 -7.82 0.29 0.33
N ILE A 109 -8.74 0.37 1.29
CA ILE A 109 -9.13 1.64 1.91
C ILE A 109 -8.51 1.70 3.30
N ILE A 110 -7.83 2.81 3.59
CA ILE A 110 -7.21 3.05 4.89
C ILE A 110 -7.70 4.34 5.54
N THR A 111 -7.64 4.41 6.87
CA THR A 111 -7.83 5.67 7.60
C THR A 111 -6.51 6.45 7.69
N LEU A 112 -6.57 7.77 7.52
CA LEU A 112 -5.38 8.63 7.63
C LEU A 112 -5.02 9.04 9.06
N ALA A 113 -5.87 8.74 10.05
CA ALA A 113 -5.66 9.14 11.44
C ALA A 113 -4.37 8.57 12.07
N GLU A 114 -4.12 7.27 11.87
CA GLU A 114 -2.92 6.58 12.32
C GLU A 114 -1.70 6.97 11.48
N LEU A 115 -1.89 7.07 10.15
CA LEU A 115 -0.83 7.41 9.21
C LEU A 115 -0.20 8.78 9.52
N ARG A 116 -1.03 9.78 9.86
CA ARG A 116 -0.59 11.10 10.29
C ARG A 116 0.25 11.09 11.56
N GLN A 117 0.19 10.04 12.35
CA GLN A 117 1.02 9.86 13.55
C GLN A 117 2.29 9.05 13.25
N GLY A 118 2.50 8.67 11.98
CA GLY A 118 3.56 7.77 11.52
C GLY A 118 3.37 6.34 12.01
N ARG A 119 2.12 5.92 12.24
CA ARG A 119 1.76 4.55 12.63
C ARG A 119 1.17 3.79 11.44
N LYS A 120 1.18 2.46 11.53
CA LYS A 120 0.54 1.59 10.56
C LYS A 120 -0.94 1.98 10.42
N PRO A 121 -1.43 2.29 9.21
CA PRO A 121 -2.82 2.67 9.05
C PRO A 121 -3.76 1.48 9.27
N ARG A 122 -4.97 1.80 9.72
CA ARG A 122 -6.05 0.83 9.82
C ARG A 122 -6.71 0.64 8.44
N TYR A 123 -6.75 -0.61 7.99
CA TYR A 123 -7.51 -1.02 6.81
C TYR A 123 -9.01 -1.06 7.15
N MET A 124 -9.80 -0.40 6.31
CA MET A 124 -11.26 -0.32 6.40
C MET A 124 -11.92 -1.38 5.52
N ALA A 125 -11.39 -1.57 4.32
CA ALA A 125 -11.87 -2.52 3.33
C ALA A 125 -10.72 -2.93 2.40
N GLY A 126 -10.85 -4.08 1.77
CA GLY A 126 -9.87 -4.67 0.85
C GLY A 126 -10.57 -5.50 -0.21
N TYR A 127 -10.16 -5.35 -1.47
CA TYR A 127 -10.72 -6.08 -2.61
C TYR A 127 -9.62 -6.54 -3.55
N ASP A 128 -9.69 -7.81 -3.95
CA ASP A 128 -8.74 -8.44 -4.88
C ASP A 128 -9.46 -8.75 -6.21
N PRO A 129 -9.40 -7.87 -7.22
CA PRO A 129 -9.96 -8.16 -8.53
C PRO A 129 -9.24 -9.25 -9.32
N TYR A 130 -8.14 -9.85 -8.85
CA TYR A 130 -7.37 -10.85 -9.59
C TYR A 130 -8.24 -12.06 -10.04
N PRO A 131 -8.09 -12.58 -11.28
CA PRO A 131 -7.12 -12.22 -12.33
C PRO A 131 -7.53 -11.03 -13.21
N GLY A 132 -8.50 -10.24 -12.76
CA GLY A 132 -8.92 -9.00 -13.43
C GLY A 132 -8.01 -7.81 -13.11
N SER A 133 -8.45 -6.65 -13.58
CA SER A 133 -7.76 -5.36 -13.48
C SER A 133 -8.56 -4.35 -12.66
N LEU A 134 -7.89 -3.28 -12.25
CA LEU A 134 -8.49 -2.13 -11.56
C LEU A 134 -8.04 -0.83 -12.23
N TRP A 135 -8.98 0.09 -12.49
CA TRP A 135 -8.66 1.37 -13.13
C TRP A 135 -9.67 2.47 -12.78
N GLU A 136 -9.36 3.70 -13.21
CA GLU A 136 -10.24 4.88 -13.07
C GLU A 136 -10.72 5.17 -11.65
N MET A 137 -9.85 4.94 -10.66
CA MET A 137 -10.15 5.31 -9.28
C MET A 137 -10.33 6.82 -9.12
N ARG A 138 -11.45 7.24 -8.50
CA ARG A 138 -11.72 8.63 -8.15
C ARG A 138 -12.66 8.76 -6.97
N TRP A 139 -12.49 9.81 -6.18
CA TRP A 139 -13.36 10.10 -5.05
C TRP A 139 -14.61 10.91 -5.46
N GLN A 140 -15.77 10.53 -4.92
CA GLN A 140 -17.00 11.32 -4.92
C GLN A 140 -17.45 11.50 -3.46
N GLY A 141 -16.95 12.57 -2.82
CA GLY A 141 -16.96 12.65 -1.35
C GLY A 141 -16.11 11.51 -0.77
N ASP A 142 -16.56 10.89 0.32
CA ASP A 142 -15.86 9.75 0.94
C ASP A 142 -16.28 8.39 0.35
N LYS A 143 -16.84 8.41 -0.87
CA LYS A 143 -17.08 7.21 -1.68
C LYS A 143 -16.06 7.13 -2.79
N LEU A 144 -15.36 6.00 -2.89
CA LEU A 144 -14.47 5.73 -4.00
C LEU A 144 -15.27 5.12 -5.15
N LEU A 145 -15.16 5.69 -6.33
CA LEU A 145 -15.59 5.08 -7.58
C LEU A 145 -14.38 4.46 -8.27
N PHE A 146 -14.54 3.25 -8.78
CA PHE A 146 -13.50 2.57 -9.55
C PHE A 146 -14.13 1.55 -10.50
N ASN A 147 -13.37 1.13 -11.50
CA ASN A 147 -13.77 0.12 -12.46
C ASN A 147 -12.93 -1.14 -12.31
N THR A 148 -13.54 -2.28 -12.64
CA THR A 148 -12.87 -3.57 -12.79
C THR A 148 -13.57 -4.41 -13.85
N ASP A 149 -12.85 -5.36 -14.46
CA ASP A 149 -13.38 -6.38 -15.37
C ASP A 149 -13.77 -7.68 -14.64
N LYS A 150 -13.66 -7.68 -13.30
CA LYS A 150 -14.00 -8.80 -12.43
C LYS A 150 -15.13 -8.43 -11.49
N GLU A 151 -16.07 -9.37 -11.32
CA GLU A 151 -17.10 -9.24 -10.28
C GLU A 151 -16.46 -9.40 -8.90
N LEU A 152 -16.69 -8.44 -8.02
CA LEU A 152 -16.16 -8.44 -6.66
C LEU A 152 -17.21 -9.02 -5.72
N SER A 153 -16.81 -9.97 -4.88
CA SER A 153 -17.66 -10.52 -3.82
C SER A 153 -16.90 -10.56 -2.50
N VAL A 154 -17.65 -10.48 -1.39
CA VAL A 154 -17.10 -10.44 -0.02
C VAL A 154 -16.36 -11.74 0.36
N ASP A 155 -16.60 -12.85 -0.37
CA ASP A 155 -16.08 -14.20 -0.05
C ASP A 155 -15.09 -14.74 -1.11
N ASN A 156 -14.24 -13.86 -1.63
CA ASN A 156 -13.40 -14.07 -2.82
C ASN A 156 -12.60 -15.40 -2.87
N VAL A 157 -13.17 -16.42 -3.51
CA VAL A 157 -12.44 -17.39 -4.33
C VAL A 157 -13.25 -17.60 -5.61
N ALA A 158 -13.21 -16.60 -6.50
CA ALA A 158 -14.00 -16.63 -7.73
C ALA A 158 -13.22 -17.31 -8.88
N SER A 159 -13.43 -18.61 -9.04
CA SER A 159 -13.26 -19.29 -10.33
C SER A 159 -14.05 -18.54 -11.39
N GLY A 160 -13.40 -17.97 -12.40
CA GLY A 160 -14.11 -17.35 -13.51
C GLY A 160 -13.19 -16.67 -14.50
N GLU A 161 -13.48 -16.90 -15.79
CA GLU A 161 -12.84 -16.30 -16.97
C GLU A 161 -12.78 -14.77 -16.86
N ILE A 162 -11.69 -14.17 -17.36
CA ILE A 162 -11.58 -12.72 -17.60
C ILE A 162 -12.69 -12.34 -18.58
N ARG A 163 -13.50 -11.34 -18.22
CA ARG A 163 -14.68 -10.95 -19.01
C ARG A 163 -14.41 -9.66 -19.77
N THR A 164 -15.02 -9.49 -20.93
CA THR A 164 -14.82 -8.34 -21.84
C THR A 164 -15.70 -7.13 -21.47
N TYR A 165 -15.98 -6.91 -20.20
CA TYR A 165 -16.83 -5.79 -19.76
C TYR A 165 -16.29 -5.11 -18.52
N SER A 166 -16.50 -3.80 -18.44
CA SER A 166 -16.23 -2.94 -17.28
C SER A 166 -17.41 -2.95 -16.33
N ILE A 167 -17.14 -3.14 -15.05
CA ILE A 167 -18.09 -2.98 -13.94
C ILE A 167 -17.63 -1.79 -13.10
N THR A 168 -18.49 -0.79 -12.94
CA THR A 168 -18.22 0.32 -12.02
C THR A 168 -18.75 -0.01 -10.64
N TYR A 169 -17.92 0.21 -9.62
CA TYR A 169 -18.29 0.10 -8.22
C TYR A 169 -18.20 1.43 -7.50
N SER A 170 -19.03 1.58 -6.46
CA SER A 170 -18.92 2.59 -5.42
C SER A 170 -18.63 1.91 -4.09
N LEU A 171 -17.55 2.33 -3.43
CA LEU A 171 -17.12 1.84 -2.13
C LEU A 171 -17.20 2.99 -1.11
N ASP A 172 -18.02 2.83 -0.09
CA ASP A 172 -18.11 3.78 1.02
C ASP A 172 -16.93 3.57 1.99
N ALA A 173 -16.07 4.58 2.13
CA ALA A 173 -14.82 4.42 2.89
C ALA A 173 -15.02 4.28 4.40
N ALA A 174 -16.15 4.78 4.92
CA ALA A 174 -16.44 4.74 6.35
C ALA A 174 -16.98 3.36 6.78
N THR A 175 -17.81 2.75 5.93
CA THR A 175 -18.51 1.49 6.22
C THR A 175 -17.86 0.28 5.55
N GLY A 176 -17.10 0.48 4.48
CA GLY A 176 -16.59 -0.58 3.63
C GLY A 176 -17.64 -1.18 2.68
N GLU A 177 -18.86 -0.64 2.65
CA GLU A 177 -19.95 -1.12 1.80
C GLU A 177 -19.63 -0.89 0.32
N LEU A 178 -19.69 -1.97 -0.46
CA LEU A 178 -19.48 -1.99 -1.90
C LEU A 178 -20.81 -2.14 -2.63
N ALA A 179 -21.04 -1.30 -3.64
CA ALA A 179 -22.22 -1.38 -4.49
C ALA A 179 -21.83 -1.20 -5.96
N GLN A 180 -22.37 -2.05 -6.84
CA GLN A 180 -22.27 -1.83 -8.28
C GLN A 180 -23.07 -0.59 -8.69
N VAL A 181 -22.52 0.19 -9.61
CA VAL A 181 -23.15 1.39 -10.16
C VAL A 181 -23.47 1.16 -11.64
N GLY A 182 -24.77 1.05 -11.94
CA GLY A 182 -25.24 0.85 -13.32
C GLY A 182 -25.01 -0.57 -13.85
N GLU A 183 -25.27 -0.75 -15.14
CA GLU A 183 -25.07 -2.02 -15.84
C GLU A 183 -23.62 -2.15 -16.33
N PRO A 184 -23.05 -3.36 -16.40
CA PRO A 184 -21.74 -3.58 -16.99
C PRO A 184 -21.67 -3.11 -18.46
N VAL A 185 -20.54 -2.52 -18.84
CA VAL A 185 -20.32 -1.94 -20.18
C VAL A 185 -19.29 -2.78 -20.93
N LEU A 186 -19.59 -3.23 -22.16
CA LEU A 186 -18.62 -3.95 -22.99
C LEU A 186 -17.38 -3.08 -23.27
N LEU A 187 -16.20 -3.68 -23.12
CA LEU A 187 -14.93 -3.09 -23.52
C LEU A 187 -14.73 -3.38 -25.02
N GLU A 188 -14.70 -2.32 -25.84
CA GLU A 188 -14.44 -2.39 -27.29
C GLU A 188 -12.94 -2.49 -27.63
#